data_AF-A0A136I183-F1
#
_entry.id   AF-A0A136I183-F1
#
_cell.length_a   1.000
_cell.length_b   1.000
_cell.length_c   1.000
_cell.angle_alpha   90.00
_cell.angle_beta   90.00
_cell.angle_gamma   90.00
#
_symmetry.space_group_name_H-M   'P 1'
#
loop_
_entity.id
_entity.type
_entity.pdbx_description
1 polymer ?
#
loop_
_entity_poly.entity_id
_entity_poly.type
_entity_poly.pdbx_seq_one_letter_code
_entity_poly.pdbx_strand_id
1 'polypeptide(L)'
;MKLSDFLDALSYGELSQYASGTEDSGRIWYKDLPKFITFINAGLLRLYTDLPISQKQVTVQTNVNQTKYLLSSEFALSKEPEGGDEVNRYILDLEDEFEDDIITIEQVVNENEFIFPLNSPDEEFAVFTPGPNRLLIPEPRNELVAVLYRARHKKIPVTRRLDADEYEINVPDYCEDALINYCAYRFVKSGGSAESVNLSNAYLAAYENEVFRIKEAGIITENIYTNTRIWRDSWV
;
A
#
# COMPACT_ATOMS: atom_id res chain seq x y z
N MET A 1 -15.30 3.87 -0.78
CA MET A 1 -16.53 3.46 -0.05
C MET A 1 -16.48 3.93 1.40
N LYS A 2 -17.60 4.12 2.10
CA LYS A 2 -17.57 4.43 3.55
C LYS A 2 -17.28 3.18 4.36
N LEU A 3 -16.66 3.36 5.53
CA LEU A 3 -16.42 2.27 6.48
C LEU A 3 -17.74 1.68 6.98
N SER A 4 -18.77 2.49 7.21
CA SER A 4 -20.09 1.99 7.61
C SER A 4 -20.74 1.10 6.54
N ASP A 5 -20.71 1.52 5.28
CA ASP A 5 -21.23 0.70 4.16
C ASP A 5 -20.51 -0.66 4.08
N PHE A 6 -19.18 -0.66 4.23
CA PHE A 6 -18.39 -1.89 4.24
C PHE A 6 -18.74 -2.81 5.41
N LEU A 7 -18.91 -2.24 6.62
CA LEU A 7 -19.29 -3.00 7.80
C LEU A 7 -20.70 -3.58 7.67
N ASP A 8 -21.65 -2.82 7.12
CA ASP A 8 -23.02 -3.28 6.85
C ASP A 8 -22.99 -4.43 5.82
N ALA A 9 -22.22 -4.32 4.73
CA ALA A 9 -22.06 -5.38 3.74
C ALA A 9 -21.50 -6.68 4.36
N LEU A 10 -20.47 -6.57 5.21
CA LEU A 10 -19.90 -7.70 5.92
C LEU A 10 -20.88 -8.34 6.92
N SER A 11 -21.67 -7.50 7.60
CA SER A 11 -22.63 -7.90 8.64
C SER A 11 -23.85 -8.62 8.05
N TYR A 12 -24.45 -8.07 7.00
CA TYR A 12 -25.62 -8.64 6.33
C TYR A 12 -25.28 -9.80 5.38
N GLY A 13 -24.04 -9.86 4.88
CA GLY A 13 -23.55 -10.94 4.03
C GLY A 13 -22.91 -12.07 4.83
N GLU A 14 -21.58 -12.13 4.79
CA GLU A 14 -20.79 -13.28 5.26
C GLU A 14 -20.88 -13.53 6.76
N LEU A 15 -21.17 -12.50 7.55
CA LEU A 15 -21.26 -12.61 9.01
C LEU A 15 -22.70 -12.71 9.54
N SER A 16 -23.69 -12.82 8.66
CA SER A 16 -25.11 -12.88 9.03
C SER A 16 -25.48 -14.05 9.95
N GLN A 17 -24.68 -15.12 9.93
CA GLN A 17 -24.85 -16.31 10.78
C GLN A 17 -24.16 -16.21 12.15
N TYR A 18 -23.34 -15.18 12.38
CA TYR A 18 -22.57 -15.01 13.62
C TYR A 18 -23.18 -13.91 14.49
N ALA A 19 -23.25 -14.17 15.80
CA ALA A 19 -23.79 -13.20 16.78
C ALA A 19 -23.09 -11.83 16.76
N SER A 20 -21.80 -11.77 16.36
CA SER A 20 -21.07 -10.52 16.19
C SER A 20 -21.46 -9.70 14.94
N GLY A 21 -22.21 -10.30 14.00
CA GLY A 21 -22.83 -9.64 12.84
C GLY A 21 -24.35 -9.43 12.98
N THR A 22 -25.00 -10.07 13.94
CA THR A 22 -26.46 -10.00 14.06
C THR A 22 -26.93 -10.12 15.51
N GLU A 23 -27.17 -8.98 16.17
CA GLU A 23 -28.21 -8.89 17.20
C GLU A 23 -29.05 -7.61 17.03
N ASP A 24 -30.38 -7.79 17.12
CA ASP A 24 -31.54 -6.88 16.99
C ASP A 24 -31.63 -5.90 15.80
N SER A 25 -30.52 -5.57 15.12
CA SER A 25 -30.47 -4.65 13.98
C SER A 25 -29.60 -5.11 12.79
N GLY A 26 -28.86 -6.21 12.95
CA GLY A 26 -27.98 -6.76 11.91
C GLY A 26 -26.68 -5.98 11.70
N ARG A 27 -26.21 -5.24 12.71
CA ARG A 27 -25.02 -4.38 12.66
C ARG A 27 -23.94 -4.81 13.64
N ILE A 28 -22.68 -4.51 13.30
CA ILE A 28 -21.50 -4.75 14.15
C ILE A 28 -21.48 -3.77 15.35
N TRP A 29 -21.24 -4.30 16.56
CA TRP A 29 -21.14 -3.48 17.76
C TRP A 29 -19.87 -2.60 17.78
N TYR A 30 -20.00 -1.35 18.26
CA TYR A 30 -18.87 -0.43 18.50
C TYR A 30 -17.75 -1.01 19.38
N LYS A 31 -18.08 -1.98 20.24
CA LYS A 31 -17.09 -2.67 21.09
C LYS A 31 -16.15 -3.57 20.28
N ASP A 32 -16.66 -4.16 19.20
CA ASP A 32 -15.93 -5.08 18.32
C ASP A 32 -15.30 -4.37 17.11
N LEU A 33 -15.66 -3.10 16.88
CA LEU A 33 -15.09 -2.26 15.83
C LEU A 33 -13.55 -2.31 15.75
N PRO A 34 -12.77 -2.24 16.86
CA PRO A 34 -11.31 -2.37 16.78
C PRO A 34 -10.83 -3.72 16.21
N LYS A 35 -11.56 -4.81 16.47
CA LYS A 35 -11.26 -6.15 15.94
C LYS A 35 -11.44 -6.15 14.43
N PHE A 36 -12.56 -5.61 13.94
CA PHE A 36 -12.83 -5.50 12.52
C PHE A 36 -11.86 -4.56 11.80
N ILE A 37 -11.56 -3.39 12.36
CA ILE A 37 -10.55 -2.46 11.81
C ILE A 37 -9.19 -3.16 11.66
N THR A 38 -8.81 -4.01 12.62
CA THR A 38 -7.57 -4.79 12.53
C THR A 38 -7.60 -5.77 11.35
N PHE A 39 -8.73 -6.42 11.10
CA PHE A 39 -8.89 -7.33 9.95
C PHE A 39 -8.92 -6.57 8.63
N ILE A 40 -9.62 -5.44 8.58
CA ILE A 40 -9.69 -4.56 7.42
C ILE A 40 -8.29 -4.05 7.06
N ASN A 41 -7.54 -3.49 8.01
CA ASN A 41 -6.16 -3.05 7.78
C ASN A 41 -5.26 -4.18 7.25
N ALA A 42 -5.44 -5.41 7.73
CA ALA A 42 -4.68 -6.55 7.25
C ALA A 42 -5.10 -6.98 5.83
N GLY A 43 -6.39 -6.94 5.52
CA GLY A 43 -6.94 -7.26 4.19
C GLY A 43 -6.55 -6.20 3.16
N LEU A 44 -6.66 -4.93 3.51
CA LEU A 44 -6.21 -3.81 2.69
C LEU A 44 -4.72 -3.91 2.39
N LEU A 45 -3.88 -4.15 3.39
CA LEU A 45 -2.44 -4.33 3.18
C LEU A 45 -2.16 -5.48 2.21
N ARG A 46 -2.87 -6.61 2.35
CA ARG A 46 -2.71 -7.77 1.47
C ARG A 46 -3.14 -7.44 0.04
N LEU A 47 -4.30 -6.82 -0.15
CA LEU A 47 -4.79 -6.39 -1.46
C LEU A 47 -3.83 -5.44 -2.16
N TYR A 48 -3.36 -4.41 -1.46
CA TYR A 48 -2.40 -3.44 -2.00
C TYR A 48 -1.02 -4.04 -2.28
N THR A 49 -0.70 -5.19 -1.69
CA THR A 49 0.52 -5.94 -2.02
C THR A 49 0.32 -6.80 -3.26
N ASP A 50 -0.82 -7.49 -3.33
CA ASP A 50 -1.12 -8.45 -4.40
C ASP A 50 -1.52 -7.75 -5.71
N LEU A 51 -2.09 -6.54 -5.64
CA LEU A 51 -2.61 -5.76 -6.77
C LEU A 51 -1.99 -4.34 -6.77
N PRO A 52 -1.64 -3.77 -7.95
CA PRO A 52 -1.12 -2.41 -8.04
C PRO A 52 -2.24 -1.36 -7.93
N ILE A 53 -2.94 -1.33 -6.79
CA ILE A 53 -4.08 -0.42 -6.53
C ILE A 53 -3.61 1.03 -6.37
N SER A 54 -2.45 1.22 -5.76
CA SER A 54 -1.87 2.55 -5.52
C SER A 54 -0.39 2.50 -5.90
N GLN A 55 -0.06 3.27 -6.94
CA GLN A 55 1.31 3.48 -7.38
C GLN A 55 1.65 4.94 -7.14
N LYS A 56 2.78 5.18 -6.48
CA LYS A 56 3.31 6.51 -6.21
C LYS A 56 4.74 6.60 -6.74
N GLN A 57 5.21 7.82 -6.83
CA GLN A 57 6.58 8.13 -7.21
C GLN A 57 7.20 9.02 -6.13
N VAL A 58 8.47 8.79 -5.85
CA VAL A 58 9.30 9.70 -5.07
C VAL A 58 10.57 10.03 -5.85
N THR A 59 10.97 11.29 -5.83
CA THR A 59 12.21 11.73 -6.50
C THR A 59 13.37 11.72 -5.51
N VAL A 60 14.47 11.09 -5.90
CA VAL A 60 15.68 10.94 -5.10
C VAL A 60 16.83 11.61 -5.81
N GLN A 61 17.51 12.54 -5.14
CA GLN A 61 18.77 13.12 -5.59
C GLN A 61 19.92 12.19 -5.22
N THR A 62 20.56 11.59 -6.22
CA THR A 62 21.70 10.71 -5.99
C THR A 62 23.00 11.50 -5.95
N ASN A 63 24.00 10.96 -5.25
CA ASN A 63 25.35 11.50 -5.13
C ASN A 63 26.39 10.41 -5.39
N VAL A 64 27.47 10.76 -6.10
CA VAL A 64 28.60 9.87 -6.41
C VAL A 64 29.21 9.19 -5.18
N ASN A 65 29.15 9.82 -4.00
CA ASN A 65 29.74 9.27 -2.77
C ASN A 65 28.78 8.37 -1.96
N GLN A 66 27.55 8.15 -2.45
CA GLN A 66 26.53 7.37 -1.74
C GLN A 66 25.90 6.33 -2.66
N THR A 67 26.08 5.05 -2.31
CA THR A 67 25.52 3.92 -3.07
C THR A 67 24.21 3.42 -2.47
N LYS A 68 23.99 3.63 -1.17
CA LYS A 68 22.84 3.12 -0.42
C LYS A 68 21.89 4.24 -0.06
N TYR A 69 20.63 4.10 -0.45
CA TYR A 69 19.56 5.04 -0.17
C TYR A 69 18.47 4.32 0.62
N LEU A 70 18.15 4.87 1.79
CA LEU A 70 17.04 4.43 2.62
C LEU A 70 15.86 5.37 2.36
N LEU A 71 14.83 4.85 1.71
CA LEU A 71 13.63 5.61 1.40
C LEU A 71 12.79 5.73 2.67
N SER A 72 13.08 6.77 3.45
CA SER A 72 12.35 7.12 4.66
C SER A 72 12.13 8.62 4.76
N SER A 73 11.01 9.06 5.31
CA SER A 73 10.67 10.48 5.52
C SER A 73 11.75 11.25 6.31
N GLU A 74 12.55 10.56 7.12
CA GLU A 74 13.72 11.12 7.80
C GLU A 74 14.75 11.76 6.85
N PHE A 75 14.86 11.25 5.62
CA PHE A 75 15.77 11.76 4.58
C PHE A 75 15.06 12.68 3.57
N ALA A 76 13.84 13.11 3.88
CA ALA A 76 13.02 13.94 3.02
C ALA A 76 13.15 15.43 3.35
N LEU A 77 13.12 16.27 2.31
CA LEU A 77 13.28 17.72 2.44
C LEU A 77 12.14 18.35 3.25
N SER A 78 10.93 17.81 3.21
CA SER A 78 9.79 18.24 4.02
C SER A 78 10.06 18.20 5.53
N LYS A 79 11.02 17.38 5.98
CA LYS A 79 11.42 17.23 7.39
C LYS A 79 12.63 18.08 7.78
N GLU A 80 13.08 18.98 6.93
CA GLU A 80 14.18 19.88 7.27
C GLU A 80 13.72 20.93 8.30
N PRO A 81 14.38 21.04 9.47
CA PRO A 81 14.04 22.07 10.44
C PRO A 81 14.44 23.46 9.95
N GLU A 82 13.68 24.47 10.37
CA GLU A 82 14.04 25.88 10.13
C GLU A 82 15.38 26.21 10.81
N GLY A 83 16.47 26.21 10.04
CA GLY A 83 17.84 26.40 10.54
C GLY A 83 18.86 25.43 9.97
N GLY A 84 18.41 24.41 9.23
CA GLY A 84 19.27 23.37 8.66
C GLY A 84 19.69 22.32 9.69
N ASP A 85 20.09 21.15 9.20
CA ASP A 85 20.53 20.02 10.00
C ASP A 85 21.64 19.25 9.25
N GLU A 86 22.45 18.47 9.97
CA GLU A 86 23.59 17.71 9.40
C GLU A 86 23.14 16.46 8.63
N VAL A 87 21.86 16.07 8.72
CA VAL A 87 21.30 14.93 8.00
C VAL A 87 21.29 15.20 6.49
N ASN A 88 22.02 14.38 5.73
CA ASN A 88 22.02 14.41 4.27
C ASN A 88 20.64 13.94 3.72
N ARG A 89 19.77 14.90 3.42
CA ARG A 89 18.44 14.67 2.84
C ARG A 89 18.56 14.59 1.32
N TYR A 90 17.96 13.55 0.75
CA TYR A 90 18.03 13.25 -0.68
C TYR A 90 16.66 12.94 -1.29
N ILE A 91 15.60 12.88 -0.49
CA ILE A 91 14.24 12.69 -0.98
C ILE A 91 13.60 14.07 -1.20
N LEU A 92 13.22 14.35 -2.45
CA LEU A 92 12.62 15.62 -2.85
C LEU A 92 11.08 15.51 -2.82
N ASP A 93 10.47 15.91 -1.70
CA ASP A 93 9.05 15.69 -1.40
C ASP A 93 8.29 16.97 -0.99
N LEU A 94 8.76 18.14 -1.45
CA LEU A 94 8.21 19.44 -1.05
C LEU A 94 6.76 19.67 -1.50
N GLU A 95 6.31 19.03 -2.59
CA GLU A 95 4.93 19.16 -3.06
C GLU A 95 4.03 18.02 -2.58
N ASP A 96 4.55 16.80 -2.57
CA ASP A 96 3.86 15.60 -2.12
C ASP A 96 4.73 14.93 -1.06
N GLU A 97 4.37 15.15 0.22
CA GLU A 97 5.12 14.65 1.37
C GLU A 97 5.23 13.11 1.34
N PHE A 98 6.44 12.60 1.56
CA PHE A 98 6.69 11.17 1.55
C PHE A 98 6.19 10.49 2.84
N GLU A 99 5.19 9.62 2.73
CA GLU A 99 4.43 9.06 3.86
C GLU A 99 4.99 7.72 4.44
N ASP A 100 6.22 7.32 4.11
CA ASP A 100 6.81 6.02 4.49
C ASP A 100 5.93 4.81 4.11
N ASP A 101 5.30 4.91 2.95
CA ASP A 101 4.21 4.06 2.53
C ASP A 101 4.62 2.99 1.51
N ILE A 102 5.91 2.74 1.33
CA ILE A 102 6.42 1.77 0.35
C ILE A 102 6.08 0.32 0.73
N ILE A 103 5.47 -0.41 -0.20
CA ILE A 103 5.35 -1.86 -0.19
C ILE A 103 6.47 -2.50 -1.01
N THR A 104 6.63 -2.06 -2.25
CA THR A 104 7.63 -2.62 -3.18
C THR A 104 8.00 -1.56 -4.21
N ILE A 105 9.30 -1.44 -4.50
CA ILE A 105 9.81 -0.61 -5.60
C ILE A 105 9.61 -1.38 -6.91
N GLU A 106 8.96 -0.74 -7.88
CA GLU A 106 8.61 -1.37 -9.16
C GLU A 106 9.51 -0.92 -10.31
N GLN A 107 9.93 0.35 -10.27
CA GLN A 107 10.73 0.92 -11.35
C GLN A 107 11.60 2.06 -10.81
N VAL A 108 12.77 2.22 -11.42
CA VAL A 108 13.69 3.31 -11.13
C VAL A 108 14.08 3.94 -12.46
N VAL A 109 13.89 5.25 -12.60
CA VAL A 109 14.07 5.98 -13.85
C VAL A 109 14.88 7.25 -13.57
N ASN A 110 15.83 7.61 -14.42
CA ASN A 110 16.53 8.89 -14.27
C ASN A 110 15.89 10.02 -15.08
N GLU A 111 16.51 11.19 -14.99
CA GLU A 111 16.16 12.40 -15.75
C GLU A 111 16.16 12.24 -17.27
N ASN A 112 16.91 11.29 -17.80
CA ASN A 112 16.98 11.01 -19.24
C ASN A 112 15.99 9.92 -19.69
N GLU A 113 15.00 9.59 -18.85
CA GLU A 113 14.03 8.51 -19.07
C GLU A 113 14.67 7.12 -19.20
N PHE A 114 15.93 6.97 -18.77
CA PHE A 114 16.59 5.68 -18.71
C PHE A 114 16.01 4.88 -17.54
N ILE A 115 15.42 3.73 -17.87
CA ILE A 115 14.88 2.79 -16.90
C ILE A 115 16.02 1.89 -16.44
N PHE A 116 16.37 1.98 -15.16
CA PHE A 116 17.40 1.11 -14.60
C PHE A 116 16.88 -0.32 -14.47
N PRO A 117 17.65 -1.32 -14.90
CA PRO A 117 17.34 -2.72 -14.63
C PRO A 117 17.27 -2.98 -13.12
N LEU A 118 16.16 -3.55 -12.65
CA LEU A 118 15.98 -3.86 -11.24
C LEU A 118 16.43 -5.28 -10.93
N ASN A 119 17.27 -5.43 -9.90
CA ASN A 119 17.75 -6.71 -9.37
C ASN A 119 18.32 -7.66 -10.43
N SER A 120 18.90 -7.11 -11.50
CA SER A 120 19.43 -7.87 -12.64
C SER A 120 20.95 -7.73 -12.67
N PRO A 121 21.70 -8.55 -11.92
CA PRO A 121 23.14 -8.36 -11.74
C PRO A 121 23.97 -8.52 -13.02
N ASP A 122 23.40 -9.15 -14.04
CA ASP A 122 24.04 -9.33 -15.34
C ASP A 122 23.90 -8.10 -16.25
N GLU A 123 23.08 -7.11 -15.88
CA GLU A 123 22.84 -5.91 -16.67
C GLU A 123 23.67 -4.72 -16.18
N GLU A 124 24.17 -3.92 -17.12
CA GLU A 124 24.90 -2.70 -16.82
C GLU A 124 23.98 -1.66 -16.17
N PHE A 125 24.50 -0.91 -15.21
CA PHE A 125 23.76 0.07 -14.40
C PHE A 125 22.59 -0.52 -13.60
N ALA A 126 22.53 -1.83 -13.38
CA ALA A 126 21.48 -2.42 -12.57
C ALA A 126 21.46 -1.85 -11.15
N VAL A 127 20.26 -1.56 -10.66
CA VAL A 127 19.99 -1.11 -9.30
C VAL A 127 19.30 -2.21 -8.51
N PHE A 128 19.58 -2.27 -7.21
CA PHE A 128 19.11 -3.37 -6.37
C PHE A 128 18.23 -2.86 -5.23
N THR A 129 17.26 -3.70 -4.85
CA THR A 129 16.32 -3.39 -3.77
C THR A 129 16.44 -4.46 -2.68
N PRO A 130 17.49 -4.41 -1.82
CA PRO A 130 17.71 -5.43 -0.79
C PRO A 130 16.65 -5.44 0.32
N GLY A 131 15.76 -4.45 0.34
CA GLY A 131 14.57 -4.38 1.17
C GLY A 131 13.52 -3.49 0.51
N PRO A 132 12.29 -3.45 1.05
CA PRO A 132 11.18 -2.73 0.41
C PRO A 132 11.45 -1.23 0.27
N ASN A 133 12.15 -0.64 1.23
CA ASN A 133 12.47 0.79 1.27
C ASN A 133 13.97 1.07 1.10
N ARG A 134 14.73 0.14 0.51
CA ARG A 134 16.18 0.30 0.33
C ARG A 134 16.51 0.22 -1.15
N LEU A 135 17.17 1.25 -1.64
CA LEU A 135 17.68 1.32 -3.00
C LEU A 135 19.21 1.32 -2.96
N LEU A 136 19.82 0.41 -3.69
CA LEU A 136 21.27 0.31 -3.88
C LEU A 136 21.59 0.63 -5.34
N ILE A 137 22.34 1.69 -5.54
CA ILE A 137 22.84 2.12 -6.85
C ILE A 137 24.36 1.89 -6.82
N PRO A 138 24.88 0.84 -7.49
CA PRO A 138 26.30 0.51 -7.45
C PRO A 138 27.20 1.60 -8.01
N GLU A 139 26.77 2.24 -9.09
CA GLU A 139 27.50 3.31 -9.78
C GLU A 139 26.68 4.61 -9.75
N PRO A 140 26.57 5.25 -8.57
CA PRO A 140 25.73 6.43 -8.44
C PRO A 140 26.36 7.62 -9.18
N ARG A 141 25.51 8.42 -9.82
CA ARG A 141 25.88 9.69 -10.43
C ARG A 141 25.21 10.82 -9.65
N ASN A 142 25.61 12.06 -9.92
CA ASN A 142 24.89 13.22 -9.44
C ASN A 142 23.72 13.48 -10.39
N GLU A 143 22.59 12.80 -10.18
CA GLU A 143 21.41 12.89 -11.03
C GLU A 143 20.12 12.78 -10.21
N LEU A 144 18.99 13.13 -10.81
CA LEU A 144 17.67 12.90 -10.25
C LEU A 144 17.15 11.55 -10.69
N VAL A 145 16.71 10.76 -9.72
CA VAL A 145 16.16 9.43 -9.94
C VAL A 145 14.73 9.39 -9.40
N ALA A 146 13.78 9.14 -10.28
CA ALA A 146 12.40 8.82 -9.95
C ALA A 146 12.30 7.34 -9.54
N VAL A 147 11.82 7.09 -8.32
CA VAL A 147 11.51 5.76 -7.82
C VAL A 147 10.01 5.58 -7.83
N LEU A 148 9.51 4.69 -8.70
CA LEU A 148 8.11 4.29 -8.75
C LEU A 148 7.92 3.09 -7.84
N TYR A 149 6.89 3.13 -7.01
CA TYR A 149 6.65 2.12 -6.00
C TYR A 149 5.16 1.89 -5.75
N ARG A 150 4.83 0.67 -5.32
CA ARG A 150 3.50 0.36 -4.75
C ARG A 150 3.40 0.96 -3.37
N ALA A 151 2.41 1.82 -3.19
CA ALA A 151 2.11 2.47 -1.94
C ALA A 151 1.10 1.65 -1.14
N ARG A 152 1.24 1.58 0.18
CA ARG A 152 0.24 1.04 1.10
C ARG A 152 -0.92 2.01 1.28
N HIS A 153 -2.08 1.46 1.64
CA HIS A 153 -3.19 2.28 2.10
C HIS A 153 -2.86 3.02 3.43
N LYS A 154 -3.54 4.15 3.66
CA LYS A 154 -3.54 4.83 4.96
C LYS A 154 -4.18 3.91 6.00
N LYS A 155 -3.47 3.67 7.11
CA LYS A 155 -3.97 2.79 8.17
C LYS A 155 -5.19 3.42 8.83
N ILE A 156 -6.24 2.62 8.97
CA ILE A 156 -7.41 3.00 9.75
C ILE A 156 -7.04 2.93 11.23
N PRO A 157 -7.23 4.01 12.02
CA PRO A 157 -6.87 4.02 13.43
C PRO A 157 -7.73 3.01 14.21
N VAL A 158 -7.07 2.12 14.95
CA VAL A 158 -7.73 1.08 15.76
C VAL A 158 -8.28 1.71 17.04
N THR A 159 -9.39 2.44 16.92
CA THR A 159 -10.04 3.12 18.04
C THR A 159 -11.55 2.85 18.06
N ARG A 160 -12.14 2.86 19.25
CA ARG A 160 -13.59 2.72 19.44
C ARG A 160 -14.37 4.01 19.14
N ARG A 161 -13.68 5.14 19.01
CA ARG A 161 -14.27 6.46 18.77
C ARG A 161 -14.20 6.89 17.30
N LEU A 162 -13.86 5.97 16.40
CA LEU A 162 -13.83 6.26 14.98
C LEU A 162 -15.26 6.39 14.49
N ASP A 163 -15.56 7.50 13.83
CA ASP A 163 -16.83 7.64 13.13
C ASP A 163 -16.79 6.86 11.81
N ALA A 164 -17.56 5.78 11.73
CA ALA A 164 -17.59 4.92 10.57
C ALA A 164 -18.33 5.55 9.38
N ASP A 165 -19.21 6.52 9.62
CA ASP A 165 -20.00 7.18 8.58
C ASP A 165 -19.22 8.29 7.86
N GLU A 166 -18.16 8.80 8.50
CA GLU A 166 -17.25 9.80 7.93
C GLU A 166 -15.97 9.18 7.36
N TYR A 167 -15.55 8.01 7.86
CA TYR A 167 -14.29 7.42 7.42
C TYR A 167 -14.43 6.72 6.06
N GLU A 168 -13.70 7.22 5.06
CA GLU A 168 -13.64 6.60 3.74
C GLU A 168 -12.52 5.56 3.64
N ILE A 169 -12.89 4.38 3.14
CA ILE A 169 -11.95 3.36 2.69
C ILE A 169 -11.68 3.59 1.20
N ASN A 170 -10.43 3.91 0.88
CA ASN A 170 -9.98 4.03 -0.50
C ASN A 170 -9.66 2.64 -1.06
N VAL A 171 -10.66 1.99 -1.64
CA VAL A 171 -10.53 0.73 -2.37
C VAL A 171 -11.45 0.81 -3.58
N PRO A 172 -10.99 0.41 -4.78
CA PRO A 172 -11.85 0.31 -5.95
C PRO A 172 -12.95 -0.75 -5.76
N ASP A 173 -14.14 -0.49 -6.30
CA ASP A 173 -15.33 -1.35 -6.11
C ASP A 173 -15.08 -2.82 -6.50
N TYR A 174 -14.28 -3.08 -7.54
CA TYR A 174 -13.96 -4.45 -7.96
C TYR A 174 -13.10 -5.24 -6.96
N CYS A 175 -12.49 -4.58 -5.98
CA CYS A 175 -11.73 -5.22 -4.90
C CYS A 175 -12.56 -5.43 -3.62
N GLU A 176 -13.80 -4.95 -3.58
CA GLU A 176 -14.65 -4.97 -2.38
C GLU A 176 -14.92 -6.41 -1.92
N ASP A 177 -15.38 -7.27 -2.83
CA ASP A 177 -15.67 -8.68 -2.54
C ASP A 177 -14.44 -9.43 -2.02
N ALA A 178 -13.26 -9.14 -2.57
CA ALA A 178 -12.01 -9.70 -2.09
C ALA A 178 -11.72 -9.24 -0.64
N LEU A 179 -11.90 -7.95 -0.34
CA LEU A 179 -11.69 -7.43 1.01
C LEU A 179 -12.68 -8.05 2.03
N ILE A 180 -13.95 -8.21 1.66
CA ILE A 180 -14.99 -8.84 2.47
C ILE A 180 -14.61 -10.28 2.80
N ASN A 181 -14.26 -11.07 1.78
CA ASN A 181 -13.86 -12.47 1.94
C ASN A 181 -12.64 -12.63 2.87
N TYR A 182 -11.65 -11.75 2.74
CA TYR A 182 -10.49 -11.76 3.63
C TYR A 182 -10.86 -11.44 5.09
N CYS A 183 -11.73 -10.45 5.31
CA CYS A 183 -12.20 -10.10 6.65
C CYS A 183 -13.03 -11.24 7.27
N ALA A 184 -13.90 -11.87 6.50
CA ALA A 184 -14.68 -13.04 6.91
C ALA A 184 -13.76 -14.21 7.29
N TYR A 185 -12.76 -14.54 6.45
CA TYR A 185 -11.73 -15.54 6.77
C TYR A 185 -11.08 -15.29 8.14
N ARG A 186 -10.62 -14.07 8.41
CA ARG A 186 -9.95 -13.72 9.67
C ARG A 186 -10.89 -13.82 10.87
N PHE A 187 -12.14 -13.41 10.70
CA PHE A 187 -13.15 -13.50 11.73
C PHE A 187 -13.46 -14.97 12.06
N VAL A 188 -13.81 -15.79 11.07
CA VAL A 188 -14.20 -17.20 11.26
C VAL A 188 -13.02 -18.02 11.79
N LYS A 189 -11.80 -17.77 11.30
CA LYS A 189 -10.59 -18.43 11.82
C LYS A 189 -10.39 -18.20 13.32
N SER A 190 -10.83 -17.06 13.85
CA SER A 190 -10.73 -16.77 15.29
C SER A 190 -11.66 -17.61 16.17
N GLY A 191 -12.64 -18.31 15.58
CA GLY A 191 -13.61 -19.16 16.30
C GLY A 191 -13.08 -20.52 16.76
N GLY A 192 -11.97 -21.01 16.20
CA GLY A 192 -11.22 -22.18 16.70
C GLY A 192 -11.88 -23.56 16.56
N SER A 193 -13.11 -23.68 16.05
CA SER A 193 -13.76 -24.98 15.81
C SER A 193 -13.30 -25.62 14.49
N ALA A 194 -13.42 -26.95 14.35
CA ALA A 194 -13.05 -27.66 13.11
C ALA A 194 -13.89 -27.22 11.90
N GLU A 195 -15.18 -26.94 12.11
CA GLU A 195 -16.08 -26.41 11.09
C GLU A 195 -15.67 -24.98 10.69
N SER A 196 -15.32 -24.13 11.67
CA SER A 196 -14.80 -22.79 11.42
C SER A 196 -13.49 -22.83 10.62
N VAL A 197 -12.61 -23.80 10.85
CA VAL A 197 -11.37 -23.93 10.06
C VAL A 197 -11.70 -24.22 8.59
N ASN A 198 -12.59 -25.17 8.32
CA ASN A 198 -12.99 -25.50 6.94
C ASN A 198 -13.66 -24.31 6.23
N LEU A 199 -14.60 -23.63 6.89
CA LEU A 199 -15.26 -22.46 6.33
C LEU A 199 -14.28 -21.29 6.14
N SER A 200 -13.34 -21.08 7.07
CA SER A 200 -12.32 -20.05 6.93
C SER A 200 -11.42 -20.29 5.71
N ASN A 201 -11.08 -21.55 5.40
CA ASN A 201 -10.33 -21.89 4.21
C ASN A 201 -11.13 -21.65 2.93
N ALA A 202 -12.45 -21.86 2.96
CA ALA A 202 -13.32 -21.54 1.84
C ALA A 202 -13.32 -20.03 1.53
N TYR A 203 -13.40 -19.17 2.56
CA TYR A 203 -13.29 -17.72 2.40
C TYR A 203 -11.92 -17.27 1.89
N LEU A 204 -10.84 -17.91 2.36
CA LEU A 204 -9.51 -17.62 1.86
C LEU A 204 -9.36 -18.02 0.38
N ALA A 205 -9.91 -19.17 -0.01
CA ALA A 205 -9.92 -19.59 -1.41
C ALA A 205 -10.78 -18.67 -2.30
N ALA A 206 -11.93 -18.19 -1.81
CA ALA A 206 -12.74 -17.21 -2.52
C ALA A 206 -11.97 -15.90 -2.73
N TYR A 207 -11.29 -15.41 -1.69
CA TYR A 207 -10.40 -14.25 -1.79
C TYR A 207 -9.32 -14.43 -2.87
N GLU A 208 -8.60 -15.55 -2.85
CA GLU A 208 -7.53 -15.82 -3.81
C GLU A 208 -8.06 -15.91 -5.25
N ASN A 209 -9.24 -16.51 -5.44
CA ASN A 209 -9.89 -16.56 -6.75
C ASN A 209 -10.30 -15.17 -7.26
N GLU A 210 -10.85 -14.31 -6.41
CA GLU A 210 -11.22 -12.95 -6.83
C GLU A 210 -9.98 -12.11 -7.19
N VAL A 211 -8.91 -12.19 -6.39
CA VAL A 211 -7.64 -11.54 -6.72
C VAL A 211 -7.08 -12.06 -8.04
N PHE A 212 -7.15 -13.38 -8.27
CA PHE A 212 -6.72 -13.98 -9.53
C PHE A 212 -7.56 -13.46 -10.72
N ARG A 213 -8.88 -13.41 -10.59
CA ARG A 213 -9.79 -12.89 -11.62
C ARG A 213 -9.51 -11.43 -11.94
N ILE A 214 -9.24 -10.59 -10.94
CA ILE A 214 -8.90 -9.17 -11.14
C ILE A 214 -7.61 -9.03 -11.94
N LYS A 215 -6.61 -9.88 -11.65
CA LYS A 215 -5.34 -9.91 -12.39
C LYS A 215 -5.55 -10.37 -13.84
N GLU A 216 -6.30 -11.44 -14.04
CA GLU A 216 -6.56 -12.01 -15.37
C GLU A 216 -7.38 -11.07 -16.25
N ALA A 217 -8.37 -10.39 -15.67
CA ALA A 217 -9.20 -9.43 -16.38
C ALA A 217 -8.40 -8.19 -16.86
N GLY A 218 -7.16 -8.00 -16.38
CA GLY A 218 -6.30 -6.89 -16.78
C GLY A 218 -6.88 -5.52 -16.43
N ILE A 219 -7.83 -5.47 -15.48
CA ILE A 219 -8.55 -4.24 -15.10
C ILE A 219 -7.57 -3.20 -14.55
N ILE A 220 -6.51 -3.67 -13.89
CA ILE A 220 -5.46 -2.82 -13.37
C ILE A 220 -4.31 -2.82 -14.38
N THR A 221 -4.23 -1.75 -15.17
CA THR A 221 -3.02 -1.48 -15.95
C THR A 221 -1.98 -0.90 -15.00
N GLU A 222 -0.75 -1.43 -15.03
CA GLU A 222 0.37 -0.75 -14.38
C GLU A 222 0.48 0.64 -15.03
N ASN A 223 0.21 1.68 -14.26
CA ASN A 223 0.40 3.03 -14.77
C ASN A 223 1.91 3.19 -15.00
N ILE A 224 2.30 3.18 -16.26
CA ILE A 224 3.62 3.67 -16.66
C ILE A 224 3.56 5.18 -16.42
N TYR A 225 3.84 5.60 -15.19
CA TYR A 225 4.03 7.00 -14.86
C TYR A 225 5.28 7.48 -15.59
N THR A 226 5.10 7.90 -16.84
CA THR A 226 6.02 8.77 -17.55
C THR A 226 5.81 10.16 -16.96
N ASN A 227 6.30 10.37 -15.74
CA ASN A 227 6.27 11.68 -15.15
C ASN A 227 7.23 12.59 -15.93
N THR A 228 6.67 13.40 -16.83
CA THR A 228 7.38 14.44 -17.58
C THR A 228 7.91 15.56 -16.68
N ARG A 229 7.78 15.49 -15.34
CA ARG A 229 8.25 16.52 -14.41
C ARG A 229 9.74 16.63 -14.25
N ILE A 230 10.52 15.58 -14.51
CA ILE A 230 11.98 15.76 -14.44
C ILE A 230 12.43 16.87 -15.42
N TRP A 231 11.63 17.12 -16.47
CA TRP A 231 11.80 18.19 -17.43
C TRP A 231 11.19 19.56 -17.06
N ARG A 232 10.39 19.67 -15.97
CA ARG A 232 9.62 20.91 -15.68
C ARG A 232 10.29 21.88 -14.71
N ASP A 233 11.31 21.48 -13.97
CA ASP A 233 12.12 22.42 -13.19
C ASP A 233 13.34 22.87 -13.99
N SER A 234 13.05 23.69 -15.01
CA SER A 234 14.02 24.67 -15.48
C SER A 234 14.30 25.63 -14.33
N TRP A 235 15.57 25.72 -13.92
CA TRP A 235 16.06 26.77 -13.03
C TRP A 235 15.66 28.15 -13.58
N VAL A 236 14.78 28.85 -12.86
CA VAL A 236 14.68 30.31 -12.84
C VAL A 236 14.53 30.74 -11.39
#